data_AF-A0AAU9H9Z1-F1
#
_entry.id   AF-A0AAU9H9Z1-F1
#
_cell.length_a   1.000
_cell.length_b   1.000
_cell.length_c   1.000
_cell.angle_alpha   90.00
_cell.angle_beta   90.00
_cell.angle_gamma   90.00
#
_symmetry.space_group_name_H-M   'P 1'
#
loop_
_entity.id
_entity.type
_entity.pdbx_description
1 polymer ?
#
loop_
_entity_poly.entity_id
_entity_poly.type
_entity_poly.pdbx_seq_one_letter_code
_entity_poly.pdbx_strand_id
1 'polypeptide(L)' 'MDIPLTFLMDDILREMDISQNNYFLLNKENARDGRNHYFHFESVFWISRHS' A
#
# COMPACT_ATOMS: atom_id res chain seq x y z
N MET A 1 3.87 -19.94 4.00
CA MET A 1 3.88 -18.90 5.06
C MET A 1 2.52 -18.23 4.99
N ASP A 2 1.62 -18.59 5.90
CA ASP A 2 0.27 -18.03 6.00
C ASP A 2 0.30 -16.79 6.90
N ILE A 3 0.97 -15.75 6.42
CA ILE A 3 0.86 -14.43 7.05
C ILE A 3 -0.54 -13.92 6.70
N PRO A 4 -1.40 -13.58 7.68
CA PRO A 4 -2.71 -13.05 7.38
C PRO A 4 -2.56 -11.80 6.51
N LEU A 5 -3.24 -11.80 5.36
CA LEU A 5 -3.18 -10.71 4.38
C LEU A 5 -3.49 -9.33 5.00
N THR A 6 -4.28 -9.32 6.08
CA THR A 6 -4.62 -8.14 6.87
C THR A 6 -3.41 -7.50 7.55
N PHE A 7 -2.47 -8.30 8.06
CA PHE A 7 -1.29 -7.77 8.76
C PHE A 7 -0.35 -7.04 7.80
N LEU A 8 -0.17 -7.61 6.60
CA LEU A 8 0.64 -6.99 5.55
C LEU A 8 -0.01 -5.70 5.01
N MET A 9 -1.34 -5.69 4.89
CA MET A 9 -2.08 -4.50 4.49
C MET A 9 -1.95 -3.37 5.51
N ASP A 10 -2.06 -3.65 6.81
CA ASP A 10 -1.97 -2.63 7.87
C ASP A 10 -0.59 -1.96 7.91
N ASP A 11 0.49 -2.74 7.79
CA ASP A 11 1.86 -2.21 7.78
C ASP A 11 2.14 -1.36 6.53
N ILE A 12 1.64 -1.77 5.36
CA ILE A 12 1.75 -0.99 4.12
C ILE A 12 0.94 0.31 4.22
N LEU A 13 -0.32 0.24 4.67
CA LEU A 13 -1.17 1.42 4.85
C LEU A 13 -0.56 2.39 5.86
N ARG A 14 0.03 1.88 6.95
CA ARG A 14 0.74 2.69 7.94
C ARG A 14 1.99 3.34 7.35
N GLU A 15 2.79 2.62 6.56
CA GLU A 15 3.96 3.18 5.88
C GLU A 15 3.57 4.30 4.90
N MET A 16 2.45 4.12 4.20
CA MET A 16 1.89 5.13 3.29
C MET A 16 1.40 6.38 4.04
N ASP A 17 0.75 6.21 5.19
CA ASP A 17 0.33 7.31 6.05
C ASP A 17 1.55 8.08 6.62
N ILE A 18 2.57 7.36 7.08
CA ILE A 18 3.81 7.96 7.60
C ILE A 18 4.60 8.69 6.50
N SER A 19 4.72 8.08 5.32
CA SER A 19 5.50 8.64 4.21
C SER A 19 4.76 9.72 3.42
N GLN A 20 3.44 9.88 3.65
CA GLN A 20 2.54 10.76 2.89
C GLN A 20 2.58 10.48 1.37
N ASN A 21 3.01 9.27 0.99
CA ASN A 21 3.04 8.81 -0.38
C ASN A 21 1.90 7.82 -0.57
N ASN A 22 1.13 8.03 -1.63
CA ASN A 22 0.00 7.17 -1.98
C ASN A 22 0.42 5.95 -2.81
N TYR A 23 1.68 5.50 -2.70
CA TYR A 23 2.18 4.37 -3.46
C TYR A 23 3.11 3.49 -2.64
N PHE A 24 3.11 2.20 -2.95
CA PHE A 24 4.05 1.21 -2.45
C PHE A 24 4.98 0.79 -3.59
N LEU A 25 6.29 0.76 -3.33
CA LEU A 25 7.31 0.30 -4.27
C LEU A 25 7.77 -1.11 -3.90
N LEU A 26 7.43 -2.09 -4.75
CA LEU A 26 8.15 -3.36 -4.74
C LEU A 26 9.41 -3.20 -5.58
N ASN A 27 10.54 -3.02 -4.90
CA ASN A 27 11.83 -2.88 -5.56
C ASN A 27 12.19 -4.17 -6.34
N LYS A 28 13.01 -4.01 -7.38
CA LYS A 28 13.48 -5.10 -8.25
C LYS A 28 14.18 -6.26 -7.51
N GLU A 29 14.77 -6.00 -6.34
CA GLU A 29 15.49 -7.01 -5.56
C GLU A 29 14.49 -7.96 -4.88
N ASN A 30 13.31 -7.44 -4.54
CA ASN A 30 12.20 -8.19 -3.95
C ASN A 30 11.21 -8.72 -5.00
N ALA A 31 11.26 -8.23 -6.24
CA ALA A 31 10.37 -8.66 -7.33
C ALA A 31 10.93 -9.88 -8.09
N ARG A 32 10.10 -10.90 -8.32
CA ARG A 32 10.50 -12.13 -9.02
C ARG A 32 10.94 -11.90 -10.47
N ASP A 33 10.42 -10.86 -11.12
CA ASP A 33 10.76 -10.50 -12.51
C ASP A 33 11.94 -9.52 -12.62
N GLY A 34 12.54 -9.12 -11.49
CA GLY A 34 13.66 -8.20 -11.45
C GLY A 34 13.32 -6.76 -11.85
N ARG A 35 12.06 -6.34 -11.71
CA ARG A 35 11.59 -5.00 -12.08
C ARG A 35 11.02 -4.25 -10.88
N ASN A 36 11.07 -2.93 -10.92
CA ASN A 36 10.38 -2.10 -9.94
C ASN A 36 8.89 -2.07 -10.28
N HIS A 37 8.04 -2.35 -9.30
CA HIS A 37 6.59 -2.24 -9.42
C HIS A 37 6.06 -1.18 -8.49
N TYR A 38 5.29 -0.25 -9.05
CA TYR A 38 4.67 0.85 -8.31
C TYR A 38 3.19 0.56 -8.18
N PHE A 39 2.73 0.39 -6.94
CA PHE A 39 1.33 0.18 -6.61
C PHE A 39 0.76 1.48 -6.06
N HIS A 40 -0.01 2.21 -6.89
CA HIS A 40 -0.69 3.43 -6.46
C HIS A 40 -2.03 3.09 -5.82
N PHE A 41 -2.31 3.72 -4.69
CA PHE A 41 -3.60 3.64 -4.02
C PHE A 41 -4.29 5.00 -4.10
N GLU A 42 -5.55 4.97 -4.51
CA GLU A 42 -6.38 6.16 -4.49
C GLU A 42 -7.14 6.18 -3.16
N SER A 43 -7.04 7.31 -2.45
CA SER A 43 -7.88 7.55 -1.29
C SER A 43 -9.31 7.79 -1.77
N VAL A 44 -10.15 6.75 -1.72
CA VAL A 44 -11.60 6.90 -1.84
C VAL A 44 -12.12 7.48 -0.53
N PHE A 45 -12.03 8.80 -0.40
CA PHE A 45 -12.63 9.52 0.70
C PHE A 45 -14.14 9.49 0.54
N TRP A 46 -14.80 8.45 1.08
CA TRP A 46 -16.24 8.48 1.31
C TRP A 46 -16.50 9.46 2.45
N ILE A 47 -16.57 10.75 2.11
CA ILE A 47 -17.10 11.75 3.03
C ILE A 47 -18.54 11.34 3.26
N SER A 48 -18.84 10.85 4.46
CA SER A 48 -20.19 10.90 5.01
C SER A 48 -20.57 12.38 5.11
N ARG A 49 -21.04 12.95 4.00
CA ARG A 49 -21.86 14.15 3.97
C ARG A 49 -23.18 13.76 4.63
N HIS A 50 -23.19 13.70 5.95
CA HIS A 50 -24.42 13.92 6.68
C HIS A 50 -24.47 15.41 7.03
N SER A 51 -25.49 16.02 6.42
CA SER A 51 -25.99 17.37 6.64
C SER A 51 -26.27 17.68 8.11
#